data_AF-A0A9E5TL16-F1
#
_entry.id   AF-A0A9E5TL16-F1
#
_cell.length_a   1.000
_cell.length_b   1.000
_cell.length_c   1.000
_cell.angle_alpha   90.00
_cell.angle_beta   90.00
_cell.angle_gamma   90.00
#
_symmetry.space_group_name_H-M   'P 1'
#
loop_
_entity.id
_entity.type
_entity.pdbx_description
1 polymer ?
#
loop_
_entity_poly.entity_id
_entity_poly.type
_entity_poly.pdbx_seq_one_letter_code
_entity_poly.pdbx_strand_id
1 'polypeptide(L)'
;GASFFFLSALVDKSLLRKIPQGRYEMHEVLRQYSDEELQEVPDEKQAVNDRYSEYYARFLYAKESGLRKGRQQEALETIGEEIENVRA
;
A
#
# COMPACT_ATOMS: atom_id res chain seq x y z
N GLY A 1 -9.83 2.34 6.37
CA GLY A 1 -9.67 1.18 5.48
C GLY A 1 -10.96 0.92 4.73
N ALA A 2 -10.90 0.15 3.64
CA ALA A 2 -12.09 -0.24 2.85
C ALA A 2 -12.77 -1.50 3.42
N SER A 3 -14.07 -1.67 3.14
CA SER A 3 -14.81 -2.86 3.57
C SER A 3 -14.51 -4.07 2.67
N PHE A 4 -14.75 -5.29 3.20
CA PHE A 4 -14.58 -6.53 2.43
C PHE A 4 -15.45 -6.55 1.16
N PHE A 5 -16.72 -6.15 1.26
CA PHE A 5 -17.62 -6.09 0.11
C PHE A 5 -17.12 -5.14 -0.98
N PHE A 6 -16.50 -4.02 -0.58
CA PHE A 6 -15.93 -3.07 -1.53
C PHE A 6 -14.72 -3.68 -2.26
N LEU A 7 -13.81 -4.33 -1.53
CA LEU A 7 -12.66 -5.01 -2.13
C LEU A 7 -13.10 -6.16 -3.06
N SER A 8 -14.13 -6.92 -2.68
CA SER A 8 -14.71 -7.97 -3.54
C SER A 8 -15.26 -7.38 -4.83
N ALA A 9 -15.99 -6.26 -4.77
CA ALA A 9 -16.52 -5.62 -5.96
C ALA A 9 -15.43 -5.11 -6.90
N LEU A 10 -14.27 -4.70 -6.38
CA LEU A 10 -13.11 -4.32 -7.21
C LEU A 10 -12.44 -5.55 -7.85
N VAL A 11 -12.41 -6.68 -7.15
CA VAL A 11 -11.94 -7.95 -7.72
C VAL A 11 -12.87 -8.43 -8.84
N ASP A 12 -14.18 -8.36 -8.63
CA ASP A 12 -15.19 -8.76 -9.63
C ASP A 12 -15.13 -7.91 -10.90
N LYS A 13 -14.61 -6.68 -10.80
CA LYS A 13 -14.37 -5.75 -11.92
C LYS A 13 -12.97 -5.85 -12.51
N SER A 14 -12.16 -6.82 -12.09
CA SER A 14 -10.75 -6.95 -12.49
C SER A 14 -9.90 -5.71 -12.18
N LEU A 15 -10.32 -4.87 -11.23
CA LEU A 15 -9.58 -3.69 -10.78
C LEU A 15 -8.53 -4.03 -9.71
N LEU A 16 -8.80 -5.07 -8.93
CA LEU A 16 -7.86 -5.67 -7.99
C LEU A 16 -7.76 -7.17 -8.24
N ARG A 17 -6.60 -7.73 -7.92
CA ARG A 17 -6.38 -9.17 -7.86
C ARG A 17 -6.11 -9.57 -6.42
N LYS A 18 -6.78 -10.62 -5.94
CA LYS A 18 -6.43 -11.24 -4.67
C LYS A 18 -5.26 -12.21 -4.89
N ILE A 19 -4.18 -12.04 -4.15
CA ILE A 19 -3.03 -12.94 -4.16
C ILE A 19 -3.09 -13.89 -2.94
N PRO A 20 -2.27 -14.96 -2.91
CA PRO A 20 -2.13 -15.80 -1.72
C PRO A 20 -1.84 -14.96 -0.47
N GLN A 21 -2.17 -15.50 0.70
CA GLN A 21 -2.06 -14.79 2.00
C GLN A 21 -3.07 -13.63 2.20
N GLY A 22 -4.01 -13.44 1.28
CA GLY A 22 -5.15 -12.53 1.48
C GLY A 22 -4.85 -11.06 1.15
N ARG A 23 -3.70 -10.77 0.55
CA ARG A 23 -3.34 -9.45 0.03
C ARG A 23 -4.09 -9.16 -1.28
N TYR A 24 -4.27 -7.88 -1.56
CA TYR A 24 -4.84 -7.38 -2.80
C TYR A 24 -3.79 -6.57 -3.54
N GLU A 25 -3.68 -6.78 -4.84
CA GLU A 25 -2.77 -6.05 -5.71
C GLU A 25 -3.56 -5.38 -6.83
N MET A 26 -3.14 -4.19 -7.21
CA MET A 26 -3.63 -3.51 -8.41
C MET A 26 -2.79 -3.94 -9.61
N HIS A 27 -3.42 -4.08 -10.78
CA HIS A 27 -2.67 -4.32 -12.01
C HIS A 27 -1.81 -3.09 -12.35
N GLU A 28 -0.57 -3.31 -12.78
CA GLU A 28 0.38 -2.23 -13.08
C GLU A 28 -0.18 -1.20 -14.08
N VAL A 29 -0.95 -1.65 -15.08
CA VAL A 29 -1.63 -0.75 -16.05
C VAL A 29 -2.64 0.16 -15.37
N LEU A 30 -3.41 -0.34 -14.40
CA LEU A 30 -4.38 0.47 -13.65
C LEU A 30 -3.67 1.44 -12.71
N ARG A 31 -2.51 1.04 -12.16
CA ARG A 31 -1.69 1.91 -11.32
C ARG A 31 -1.17 3.10 -12.13
N GLN A 32 -0.64 2.85 -13.33
CA GLN A 32 -0.17 3.89 -14.24
C GLN A 32 -1.31 4.82 -14.66
N TYR A 33 -2.44 4.26 -15.09
CA TYR A 33 -3.62 5.04 -15.42
C TYR A 33 -4.10 5.92 -14.25
N SER A 34 -4.14 5.37 -13.02
CA SER A 34 -4.56 6.13 -11.85
C SER A 34 -3.59 7.27 -11.51
N ASP A 35 -2.28 7.08 -11.74
CA ASP A 35 -1.29 8.14 -11.56
C ASP A 35 -1.45 9.25 -12.61
N GLU A 36 -1.68 8.89 -13.87
CA GLU A 36 -1.99 9.84 -14.95
C GLU A 36 -3.22 10.68 -14.62
N GLU A 37 -4.32 10.06 -14.19
CA GLU A 37 -5.54 10.77 -13.78
C GLU A 37 -5.30 11.65 -12.54
N LEU A 38 -4.47 11.22 -11.59
CA LEU A 38 -4.11 12.02 -10.41
C LEU A 38 -3.32 13.28 -10.79
N GLN A 39 -2.47 13.21 -11.81
CA GLN A 39 -1.67 14.35 -12.27
C GLN A 39 -2.54 15.51 -12.77
N GLU A 40 -3.73 15.20 -13.28
CA GLU A 40 -4.73 16.19 -13.74
C GLU A 40 -5.45 16.90 -12.57
N VAL A 41 -5.31 16.42 -11.34
CA VAL A 41 -5.95 16.99 -10.14
C VAL A 41 -4.91 17.23 -9.02
N PRO A 42 -4.14 18.34 -9.08
CA PRO A 42 -3.00 18.59 -8.20
C PRO A 42 -3.32 18.53 -6.70
N ASP A 43 -4.49 19.04 -6.29
CA ASP A 43 -4.90 19.06 -4.87
C ASP A 43 -5.15 17.64 -4.34
N GLU A 44 -5.81 16.79 -5.13
CA GLU A 44 -6.04 15.38 -4.78
C GLU A 44 -4.72 14.60 -4.80
N LYS A 45 -3.82 14.87 -5.76
CA LYS A 45 -2.50 14.27 -5.80
C LYS A 45 -1.70 14.57 -4.53
N GLN A 46 -1.69 15.83 -4.07
CA GLN A 46 -1.01 16.19 -2.83
C GLN A 46 -1.64 15.47 -1.63
N ALA A 47 -2.96 15.48 -1.52
CA ALA A 47 -3.67 14.83 -0.42
C ALA A 47 -3.43 13.31 -0.38
N VAL A 48 -3.34 12.66 -1.55
CA VAL A 48 -3.01 11.23 -1.65
C VAL A 48 -1.56 10.98 -1.19
N ASN A 49 -0.60 11.78 -1.65
CA ASN A 49 0.80 11.66 -1.25
C ASN A 49 1.02 11.87 0.26
N ASP A 50 0.32 12.83 0.86
CA ASP A 50 0.39 13.09 2.30
C ASP A 50 -0.13 11.89 3.10
N ARG A 51 -1.29 11.35 2.72
CA ARG A 51 -1.88 10.16 3.36
C ARG A 51 -1.01 8.91 3.17
N TYR A 52 -0.43 8.75 1.97
CA TYR A 52 0.48 7.66 1.65
C TYR A 52 1.72 7.69 2.55
N SER A 53 2.37 8.86 2.61
CA SER A 53 3.54 9.10 3.44
C SER A 53 3.24 8.88 4.93
N GLU A 54 2.11 9.38 5.42
CA GLU A 54 1.68 9.20 6.81
C GLU A 54 1.44 7.73 7.16
N TYR A 55 0.82 6.98 6.25
CA TYR A 55 0.57 5.55 6.42
C TYR A 55 1.87 4.76 6.53
N TYR A 56 2.79 4.91 5.58
CA TYR A 56 4.03 4.15 5.58
C TYR A 56 5.00 4.59 6.69
N ALA A 57 5.01 5.87 7.08
CA ALA A 57 5.74 6.33 8.26
C ALA A 57 5.23 5.65 9.55
N ARG A 58 3.90 5.56 9.74
CA ARG A 58 3.29 4.84 10.87
C ARG A 58 3.59 3.34 10.84
N PHE A 59 3.54 2.72 9.67
CA PHE A 59 3.90 1.32 9.49
C PHE A 59 5.34 1.04 9.93
N LEU A 60 6.30 1.85 9.47
CA LEU A 60 7.70 1.72 9.87
C LEU A 60 7.90 1.95 11.37
N TYR A 61 7.26 2.98 11.93
CA TYR A 61 7.31 3.26 13.36
C TYR A 61 6.80 2.08 14.21
N ALA A 62 5.70 1.43 13.80
CA ALA A 62 5.19 0.26 14.50
C ALA A 62 6.19 -0.92 14.48
N LYS A 63 6.98 -1.05 13.41
CA LYS A 63 7.99 -2.11 13.25
C LYS A 63 9.32 -1.80 13.96
N GLU A 64 9.60 -0.53 14.28
CA GLU A 64 10.81 -0.09 15.01
C GLU A 64 11.03 -0.86 16.31
N SER A 65 9.96 -1.11 17.06
CA SER A 65 10.03 -1.85 18.32
C SER A 65 10.48 -3.31 18.15
N GLY A 66 10.11 -3.95 17.03
CA GLY A 66 10.53 -5.31 16.67
C GLY A 66 12.00 -5.37 16.27
N LEU A 67 12.48 -4.35 15.56
CA LEU A 67 13.89 -4.19 15.20
C LEU A 67 14.80 -4.10 16.44
N ARG A 68 14.31 -3.50 17.53
CA ARG A 68 15.08 -3.32 18.77
C ARG A 68 14.98 -4.46 19.77
N LYS A 69 13.93 -5.29 19.73
CA LYS A 69 13.59 -6.27 20.79
C LYS A 69 13.76 -7.74 20.39
N GLY A 70 14.76 -8.07 19.58
CA GLY A 70 15.09 -9.47 19.24
C GLY A 70 14.14 -10.15 18.24
N ARG A 71 13.16 -9.43 17.67
CA ARG A 71 12.33 -9.86 16.52
C ARG A 71 12.74 -9.13 15.25
N GLN A 72 14.03 -8.87 15.11
CA GLN A 72 14.57 -8.05 14.04
C GLN A 72 14.35 -8.70 12.67
N GLN A 73 14.51 -10.02 12.58
CA GLN A 73 14.32 -10.76 11.33
C GLN A 73 12.88 -10.65 10.81
N GLU A 74 11.88 -10.93 11.64
CA GLU A 74 10.45 -10.81 11.26
C GLU A 74 10.10 -9.37 10.84
N ALA A 75 10.65 -8.37 11.54
CA ALA A 75 10.43 -6.97 11.21
C ALA A 75 11.06 -6.60 9.86
N LEU A 76 12.27 -7.09 9.57
CA LEU A 76 12.95 -6.88 8.28
C LEU A 76 12.26 -7.60 7.13
N GLU A 77 11.77 -8.83 7.35
CA GLU A 77 10.99 -9.58 6.35
C GLU A 77 9.71 -8.81 6.00
N THR A 78 8.97 -8.33 7.01
CA THR A 78 7.74 -7.56 6.76
C THR A 78 8.03 -6.23 6.04
N ILE A 79 9.11 -5.55 6.38
CA ILE A 79 9.51 -4.31 5.68
C ILE A 79 9.96 -4.63 4.25
N GLY A 80 10.67 -5.74 4.05
CA GLY A 80 11.12 -6.21 2.74
C GLY A 80 9.96 -6.47 1.79
N GLU A 81 8.87 -7.06 2.28
CA GLU A 81 7.64 -7.25 1.49
C GLU A 81 6.98 -5.94 1.03
N GLU A 82 7.23 -4.84 1.73
CA GLU A 82 6.62 -3.52 1.47
C GLU A 82 7.64 -2.49 0.97
N ILE A 83 8.89 -2.88 0.70
CA ILE A 83 9.99 -1.92 0.50
C ILE A 83 9.80 -1.02 -0.73
N GLU A 84 9.20 -1.55 -1.79
CA GLU A 84 8.88 -0.78 -3.00
C GLU A 84 7.82 0.29 -2.69
N ASN A 85 6.84 -0.03 -1.85
CA ASN A 85 5.82 0.93 -1.42
C ASN A 85 6.39 1.97 -0.45
N VAL A 86 7.33 1.59 0.41
CA VAL A 86 7.99 2.53 1.32
C VAL A 86 8.85 3.56 0.58
N ARG A 87 9.35 3.22 -0.61
CA ARG A 87 10.25 4.08 -1.42
C ARG A 87 9.55 4.91 -2.48
N ALA A 88 8.29 4.62 -2.78
CA ALA A 88 7.49 5.34 -3.78
C ALA A 88 7.27 6.79 -3.37
#